data_AF-A0A7M4FED7-F1
#
_entry.id   AF-A0A7M4FED7-F1
#
_cell.length_a   1.000
_cell.length_b   1.000
_cell.length_c   1.000
_cell.angle_alpha   90.00
_cell.angle_beta   90.00
_cell.angle_gamma   90.00
#
_symmetry.space_group_name_H-M   'P 1'
#
loop_
_entity.id
_entity.type
_entity.pdbx_description
1 polymer ?
#
loop_
_entity_poly.entity_id
_entity_poly.type
_entity_poly.pdbx_seq_one_letter_code
_entity_poly.pdbx_strand_id
1 'polypeptide(L)'
;MKKFLEQISHGQKNESDIFLLEHHCRRCGKCFCDKCCSKKVPLPRMCFVDPVRQCAECALISQKETEFYDKQLKVLMNGATFFVTRGTSEKSEMMVCRLSNNQRYLFLDGDSHYEIEIAQISTVQILTEGFTPGEKDIHTYTSLLESQHITEGGNTRATGMILQYKAPGSEELIQLKFTATEDFNSNKKLSAAWLAAMHKAAKLLYESRDQ
;
A
#
# COMPACT_ATOMS: atom_id res chain seq x y z
N MET A 1 31.58 -15.39 -1.90
CA MET A 1 32.07 -15.33 -0.50
C MET A 1 32.74 -14.01 -0.11
N LYS A 2 33.40 -13.26 -1.02
CA LYS A 2 33.98 -11.94 -0.70
C LYS A 2 33.01 -10.74 -0.75
N LYS A 3 31.78 -10.89 -1.27
CA LYS A 3 30.73 -9.85 -1.20
C LYS A 3 29.85 -9.91 0.07
N PHE A 4 30.14 -10.81 1.01
CA PHE A 4 29.37 -10.96 2.26
C PHE A 4 30.03 -10.23 3.46
N LEU A 5 31.24 -9.69 3.27
CA LEU A 5 32.02 -9.07 4.35
C LEU A 5 32.02 -7.53 4.32
N GLU A 6 31.37 -6.90 3.34
CA GLU A 6 31.42 -5.44 3.13
C GLU A 6 30.17 -4.69 3.62
N GLN A 7 29.28 -5.32 4.40
CA GLN A 7 28.09 -4.65 4.96
C GLN A 7 28.18 -4.37 6.47
N ILE A 8 29.36 -4.50 7.08
CA ILE A 8 29.59 -4.14 8.49
C ILE A 8 30.01 -2.67 8.59
N SER A 9 29.08 -1.76 8.31
CA SER A 9 29.13 -0.40 8.86
C SER A 9 27.79 0.30 8.63
N HIS A 10 26.83 0.13 9.54
CA HIS A 10 25.86 1.14 9.96
C HIS A 10 24.89 0.55 10.98
N GLY A 11 25.40 0.35 12.20
CA GLY A 11 24.62 0.24 13.43
C GLY A 11 25.35 1.07 14.48
N GLN A 12 24.67 2.03 15.12
CA GLN A 12 25.27 2.92 16.11
C GLN A 12 26.02 2.12 17.18
N LYS A 13 27.33 2.35 17.29
CA LYS A 13 28.20 1.77 18.31
C LYS A 13 27.88 2.44 19.65
N ASN A 14 27.33 1.68 20.59
CA ASN A 14 27.36 2.06 22.01
C ASN A 14 28.53 1.30 22.65
N GLU A 15 29.47 2.06 23.18
CA GLU A 15 30.75 1.62 23.74
C GLU A 15 30.55 0.98 25.13
N SER A 16 30.23 -0.31 25.13
CA SER A 16 30.39 -1.20 26.29
C SER A 16 30.38 -2.66 25.81
N ASP A 17 31.49 -3.07 25.21
CA ASP A 17 31.76 -4.44 24.73
C ASP A 17 32.02 -5.39 25.91
N ILE A 18 31.03 -6.26 26.19
CA ILE A 18 31.26 -7.56 26.84
C ILE A 18 30.33 -8.59 26.13
N PHE A 19 30.85 -9.26 25.11
CA PHE A 19 30.34 -10.51 24.51
C PHE A 19 28.81 -10.67 24.30
N LEU A 20 28.11 -9.62 23.84
CA LEU A 20 26.71 -9.77 23.44
C LEU A 20 26.65 -10.48 22.08
N LEU A 21 26.14 -11.72 22.07
CA LEU A 21 25.88 -12.49 20.87
C LEU A 21 25.09 -11.62 19.87
N GLU A 22 25.75 -11.17 18.82
CA GLU A 22 25.12 -10.30 17.82
C GLU A 22 24.05 -11.09 17.07
N HIS A 23 22.88 -10.48 16.89
CA HIS A 23 21.76 -11.08 16.19
C HIS A 23 21.43 -10.31 14.92
N HIS A 24 21.36 -11.03 13.81
CA HIS A 24 20.91 -10.45 12.54
C HIS A 24 19.40 -10.27 12.51
N CYS A 25 18.92 -9.12 12.06
CA CYS A 25 17.54 -8.98 11.64
C CYS A 25 17.35 -9.74 10.31
N ARG A 26 16.40 -10.67 10.23
CA ARG A 26 16.18 -11.47 9.00
C ARG A 26 15.56 -10.66 7.86
N ARG A 27 14.99 -9.48 8.15
CA ARG A 27 14.42 -8.57 7.14
C ARG A 27 15.47 -7.65 6.51
N CYS A 28 16.29 -6.97 7.31
CA CYS A 28 17.25 -5.97 6.83
C CYS A 28 18.72 -6.41 6.87
N GLY A 29 19.02 -7.59 7.42
CA GLY A 29 20.38 -8.15 7.51
C GLY A 29 21.29 -7.52 8.56
N LYS A 30 20.96 -6.35 9.12
CA LYS A 30 21.79 -5.63 10.10
C LYS A 30 21.90 -6.39 11.44
N CYS A 31 23.02 -6.19 12.13
CA CYS A 31 23.35 -6.78 13.44
C CYS A 31 22.81 -5.92 14.59
N PHE A 32 22.28 -6.56 15.62
CA PHE A 32 21.71 -5.91 16.81
C PHE A 32 21.96 -6.76 18.05
N CYS A 33 21.98 -6.15 19.23
CA CYS A 33 21.94 -6.90 20.49
C CYS A 33 20.57 -7.60 20.67
N ASP A 34 20.48 -8.58 21.56
CA ASP A 34 19.24 -9.35 21.81
C ASP A 34 18.04 -8.45 22.11
N LYS A 35 18.21 -7.45 22.99
CA LYS A 35 17.17 -6.47 23.33
C LYS A 35 16.62 -5.70 22.12
N CYS A 36 17.49 -5.28 21.19
CA CYS A 36 17.10 -4.49 20.02
C CYS A 36 16.48 -5.35 18.89
N CYS A 37 16.56 -6.68 19.00
CA CYS A 37 16.15 -7.62 17.97
C CYS A 37 15.50 -8.87 18.59
N SER A 38 14.65 -8.71 19.59
CA SER A 38 14.04 -9.82 20.36
C SER A 38 12.75 -10.37 19.76
N LYS A 39 12.08 -9.60 18.89
CA LYS A 39 10.77 -9.98 18.34
C LYS A 39 10.93 -11.05 17.25
N LYS A 40 10.06 -12.06 17.30
CA LYS A 40 9.86 -13.01 16.20
C LYS A 40 8.53 -12.70 15.51
N VAL A 41 8.59 -12.38 14.22
CA VAL A 41 7.42 -11.97 13.43
C VAL A 41 7.40 -12.78 12.14
N PRO A 42 6.23 -13.19 11.62
CA PRO A 42 6.12 -13.81 10.31
C PRO A 42 6.81 -12.96 9.23
N LEU A 43 7.49 -13.63 8.29
CA LEU A 43 8.06 -12.97 7.11
C LEU A 43 7.74 -13.75 5.82
N PRO A 44 6.47 -13.85 5.41
CA PRO A 44 6.07 -14.68 4.28
C PRO A 44 6.68 -14.23 2.94
N ARG A 45 6.94 -12.92 2.77
CA ARG A 45 7.58 -12.35 1.57
C ARG A 45 8.97 -12.93 1.28
N MET A 46 9.67 -13.43 2.30
CA MET A 46 10.97 -14.10 2.17
C MET A 46 10.85 -15.63 2.34
N CYS A 47 9.64 -16.18 2.20
CA CYS A 47 9.34 -17.61 2.27
C CYS A 47 9.74 -18.30 3.59
N PHE A 48 9.81 -17.55 4.69
CA PHE A 48 9.94 -18.16 6.01
C PHE A 48 8.59 -18.73 6.46
N VAL A 49 8.59 -20.03 6.80
CA VAL A 49 7.41 -20.72 7.34
C VAL A 49 7.13 -20.26 8.77
N ASP A 50 8.17 -20.18 9.59
CA ASP A 50 8.06 -19.80 11.01
C ASP A 50 8.40 -18.32 11.24
N PRO A 51 7.86 -17.70 12.32
CA PRO A 51 8.23 -16.35 12.73
C PRO A 51 9.75 -16.21 12.94
N VAL A 52 10.34 -15.20 12.29
CA VAL A 52 11.78 -14.95 12.31
C VAL A 52 12.15 -13.73 13.13
N ARG A 53 13.38 -13.75 13.66
CA ARG A 53 13.92 -12.67 14.46
C ARG A 53 14.09 -11.38 13.63
N GLN A 54 13.53 -10.27 14.10
CA GLN A 54 13.63 -8.97 13.45
C GLN A 54 13.95 -7.85 14.45
N CYS A 55 14.63 -6.80 13.97
CA CYS A 55 14.80 -5.57 14.76
C CYS A 55 13.45 -4.89 14.99
N ALA A 56 13.38 -4.00 15.99
CA ALA A 56 12.14 -3.33 16.36
C ALA A 56 11.43 -2.66 15.16
N GLU A 57 12.18 -1.98 14.30
CA GLU A 57 11.64 -1.30 13.11
C GLU A 57 11.06 -2.28 12.08
N CYS A 58 11.84 -3.30 11.69
CA CYS A 58 11.40 -4.30 10.72
C CYS A 58 10.20 -5.11 11.22
N ALA A 59 10.14 -5.37 12.53
CA ALA A 59 9.01 -6.07 13.14
C ALA A 59 7.70 -5.30 12.96
N LEU A 60 7.71 -3.96 13.10
CA LEU A 60 6.53 -3.12 12.87
C LEU A 60 6.10 -3.15 11.40
N ILE A 61 7.07 -3.09 10.47
CA ILE A 61 6.79 -3.16 9.02
C ILE A 61 6.14 -4.51 8.67
N SER A 62 6.75 -5.61 9.10
CA SER A 62 6.23 -6.96 8.80
C SER A 62 4.86 -7.21 9.44
N GLN A 63 4.58 -6.62 10.60
CA GLN A 63 3.28 -6.68 11.23
C GLN A 63 2.22 -5.91 10.40
N LYS A 64 2.52 -4.68 9.96
CA LYS A 64 1.63 -3.90 9.08
C LYS A 64 1.36 -4.64 7.76
N GLU A 65 2.38 -5.26 7.16
CA GLU A 65 2.21 -6.08 5.96
C GLU A 65 1.27 -7.25 6.22
N THR A 66 1.48 -8.00 7.31
CA THR A 66 0.64 -9.15 7.67
C THR A 66 -0.81 -8.74 7.87
N GLU A 67 -1.05 -7.67 8.62
CA GLU A 67 -2.41 -7.14 8.84
C GLU A 67 -3.10 -6.72 7.53
N PHE A 68 -2.34 -6.15 6.59
CA PHE A 68 -2.85 -5.83 5.26
C PHE A 68 -3.23 -7.09 4.48
N TYR A 69 -2.32 -8.08 4.41
CA TYR A 69 -2.56 -9.32 3.67
C TYR A 69 -3.74 -10.12 4.25
N ASP A 70 -3.88 -10.16 5.57
CA ASP A 70 -4.96 -10.93 6.22
C ASP A 70 -6.34 -10.28 6.03
N LYS A 71 -6.41 -8.93 6.13
CA LYS A 71 -7.68 -8.21 6.16
C LYS A 71 -8.06 -7.58 4.83
N GLN A 72 -7.11 -6.94 4.15
CA GLN A 72 -7.39 -6.06 3.00
C GLN A 72 -7.31 -6.79 1.66
N LEU A 73 -6.42 -7.78 1.54
CA LEU A 73 -6.23 -8.50 0.27
C LEU A 73 -7.54 -9.15 -0.23
N LYS A 74 -8.27 -9.83 0.67
CA LYS A 74 -9.55 -10.46 0.33
C LYS A 74 -10.59 -9.43 -0.13
N VAL A 75 -10.62 -8.24 0.49
CA VAL A 75 -11.51 -7.15 0.08
C VAL A 75 -11.19 -6.71 -1.34
N LEU A 76 -9.91 -6.54 -1.67
CA LEU A 76 -9.47 -6.14 -3.00
C LEU A 76 -9.79 -7.18 -4.08
N MET A 77 -9.59 -8.46 -3.77
CA MET A 77 -9.86 -9.57 -4.69
C MET A 77 -11.36 -9.83 -4.91
N ASN A 78 -12.19 -9.65 -3.89
CA ASN A 78 -13.65 -9.77 -4.02
C ASN A 78 -14.24 -8.69 -4.94
N GLY A 79 -13.59 -7.52 -4.99
CA GLY A 79 -13.98 -6.42 -5.83
C GLY A 79 -15.11 -5.57 -5.27
N ALA A 80 -15.31 -4.43 -5.92
CA ALA A 80 -16.44 -3.53 -5.68
C ALA A 80 -16.84 -2.78 -6.96
N THR A 81 -18.07 -2.30 -7.01
CA THR A 81 -18.62 -1.61 -8.18
C THR A 81 -18.43 -0.10 -8.07
N PHE A 82 -17.96 0.53 -9.14
CA PHE A 82 -17.73 1.96 -9.22
C PHE A 82 -18.19 2.51 -10.57
N PHE A 83 -18.51 3.80 -10.61
CA PHE A 83 -18.49 4.55 -11.86
C PHE A 83 -17.04 4.97 -12.16
N VAL A 84 -16.52 4.53 -13.30
CA VAL A 84 -15.15 4.80 -13.73
C VAL A 84 -15.17 5.78 -14.90
N THR A 85 -14.41 6.86 -14.76
CA THR A 85 -14.20 7.86 -15.81
C THR A 85 -12.73 7.86 -16.22
N ARG A 86 -12.45 7.80 -17.52
CA ARG A 86 -11.08 7.74 -18.07
C ARG A 86 -10.66 9.07 -18.68
N GLY A 87 -9.48 9.58 -18.31
CA GLY A 87 -8.94 10.84 -18.83
C GLY A 87 -9.88 12.04 -18.59
N THR A 88 -10.08 12.86 -19.62
CA THR A 88 -11.01 13.99 -19.62
C THR A 88 -12.39 13.66 -20.21
N SER A 89 -12.70 12.38 -20.42
CA SER A 89 -14.01 11.96 -20.93
C SER A 89 -15.11 12.33 -19.93
N GLU A 90 -16.22 12.89 -20.41
CA GLU A 90 -17.42 13.11 -19.58
C GLU A 90 -18.23 11.81 -19.39
N LYS A 91 -17.94 10.77 -20.18
CA LYS A 91 -18.61 9.48 -20.07
C LYS A 91 -18.01 8.66 -18.92
N SER A 92 -18.84 8.36 -17.94
CA SER A 92 -18.56 7.38 -16.88
C SER A 92 -19.22 6.04 -17.20
N GLU A 93 -18.54 4.94 -16.90
CA GLU A 93 -19.03 3.57 -17.07
C GLU A 93 -19.14 2.87 -15.71
N MET A 94 -20.19 2.08 -15.48
CA MET A 94 -20.27 1.26 -14.26
C MET A 94 -19.41 0.00 -14.43
N MET A 95 -18.42 -0.17 -13.57
CA MET A 95 -17.46 -1.27 -13.66
C MET A 95 -17.28 -1.97 -12.30
N VAL A 96 -17.08 -3.28 -12.32
CA VAL A 96 -16.60 -4.06 -11.19
C VAL A 96 -15.08 -4.00 -11.18
N CYS A 97 -14.51 -3.48 -10.10
CA CYS A 97 -13.08 -3.26 -9.96
C CYS A 97 -12.51 -4.24 -8.94
N ARG A 98 -11.50 -5.03 -9.31
CA ARG A 98 -10.93 -6.08 -8.45
C ARG A 98 -9.47 -6.35 -8.72
N LEU A 99 -8.76 -6.82 -7.70
CA LEU A 99 -7.38 -7.28 -7.84
C LEU A 99 -7.34 -8.71 -8.38
N SER A 100 -6.40 -9.00 -9.27
CA SER A 100 -6.17 -10.35 -9.79
C SER A 100 -5.68 -11.32 -8.71
N ASN A 101 -5.89 -12.62 -8.90
CA ASN A 101 -5.48 -13.66 -7.94
C ASN A 101 -3.97 -13.68 -7.67
N ASN A 102 -3.17 -13.32 -8.67
CA ASN A 102 -1.72 -13.20 -8.56
C ASN A 102 -1.26 -11.81 -8.09
N GLN A 103 -2.19 -10.90 -7.77
CA GLN A 103 -1.94 -9.56 -7.23
C GLN A 103 -1.11 -8.65 -8.15
N ARG A 104 -1.07 -8.95 -9.45
CA ARG A 104 -0.29 -8.20 -10.45
C ARG A 104 -1.12 -7.22 -11.26
N TYR A 105 -2.42 -7.43 -11.35
CA TYR A 105 -3.30 -6.64 -12.19
C TYR A 105 -4.50 -6.14 -11.40
N LEU A 106 -4.90 -4.90 -11.66
CA LEU A 106 -6.22 -4.37 -11.33
C LEU A 106 -7.12 -4.54 -12.56
N PHE A 107 -8.20 -5.31 -12.40
CA PHE A 107 -9.20 -5.53 -13.42
C PHE A 107 -10.35 -4.55 -13.27
N LEU A 108 -10.79 -3.98 -14.40
CA LEU A 108 -11.98 -3.15 -14.52
C LEU A 108 -12.92 -3.81 -15.52
N ASP A 109 -13.97 -4.43 -14.99
CA ASP A 109 -14.94 -5.25 -15.73
C ASP A 109 -16.26 -4.47 -15.88
N GLY A 110 -16.57 -3.99 -17.10
CA GLY A 110 -17.85 -3.34 -17.45
C GLY A 110 -18.35 -3.79 -18.81
N ASP A 111 -18.81 -2.85 -19.64
CA ASP A 111 -19.03 -3.08 -21.08
C ASP A 111 -17.70 -3.38 -21.78
N SER A 112 -16.61 -2.76 -21.30
CA SER A 112 -15.25 -3.04 -21.70
C SER A 112 -14.45 -3.70 -20.57
N HIS A 113 -13.46 -4.50 -20.92
CA HIS A 113 -12.51 -5.10 -19.98
C HIS A 113 -11.16 -4.38 -20.05
N TYR A 114 -10.65 -3.94 -18.90
CA TYR A 114 -9.31 -3.36 -18.79
C TYR A 114 -8.48 -4.04 -17.73
N GLU A 115 -7.20 -4.22 -18.05
CA GLU A 115 -6.19 -4.78 -17.16
C GLU A 115 -5.08 -3.77 -16.93
N ILE A 116 -4.86 -3.38 -15.68
CA ILE A 116 -3.83 -2.41 -15.30
C ILE A 116 -2.80 -3.10 -14.44
N GLU A 117 -1.56 -3.15 -14.92
CA GLU A 117 -0.45 -3.66 -14.11
C GLU A 117 -0.23 -2.79 -12.87
N ILE A 118 -0.24 -3.41 -11.70
CA ILE A 118 0.00 -2.72 -10.42
C ILE A 118 1.37 -2.03 -10.43
N ALA A 119 2.36 -2.62 -11.11
CA ALA A 119 3.71 -2.06 -11.24
C ALA A 119 3.75 -0.72 -12.01
N GLN A 120 2.74 -0.45 -12.86
CA GLN A 120 2.65 0.78 -13.66
C GLN A 120 1.86 1.89 -12.96
N ILE A 121 1.23 1.60 -11.81
CA ILE A 121 0.52 2.61 -11.02
C ILE A 121 1.54 3.61 -10.47
N SER A 122 1.32 4.88 -10.81
CA SER A 122 2.20 5.98 -10.42
C SER A 122 1.65 6.72 -9.21
N THR A 123 0.34 6.96 -9.13
CA THR A 123 -0.31 7.67 -8.03
C THR A 123 -1.67 7.05 -7.71
N VAL A 124 -2.03 7.08 -6.42
CA VAL A 124 -3.37 6.75 -5.92
C VAL A 124 -3.80 7.82 -4.92
N GLN A 125 -4.93 8.46 -5.16
CA GLN A 125 -5.49 9.50 -4.31
C GLN A 125 -6.92 9.15 -3.94
N ILE A 126 -7.25 9.18 -2.64
CA ILE A 126 -8.62 8.91 -2.17
C ILE A 126 -9.41 10.22 -2.13
N LEU A 127 -10.66 10.16 -2.59
CA LEU A 127 -11.62 11.25 -2.50
C LEU A 127 -12.54 10.98 -1.31
N THR A 128 -12.73 11.97 -0.44
CA THR A 128 -13.60 11.90 0.74
C THR A 128 -14.67 13.00 0.69
N GLU A 129 -15.90 12.68 1.13
CA GLU A 129 -16.93 13.69 1.34
C GLU A 129 -16.51 14.68 2.45
N GLY A 130 -16.55 15.99 2.18
CA GLY A 130 -16.42 17.04 3.21
C GLY A 130 -15.23 18.00 3.12
N PHE A 131 -14.33 17.85 2.14
CA PHE A 131 -13.28 18.85 1.86
C PHE A 131 -13.43 19.36 0.42
N THR A 132 -13.92 20.59 0.26
CA THR A 132 -13.68 21.35 -0.97
C THR A 132 -12.26 21.92 -0.88
N PRO A 133 -11.34 21.56 -1.78
CA PRO A 133 -10.06 22.22 -1.84
C PRO A 133 -10.32 23.68 -2.26
N GLY A 134 -10.18 24.60 -1.31
CA GLY A 134 -10.09 26.02 -1.63
C GLY A 134 -8.92 26.23 -2.57
N GLU A 135 -9.12 27.02 -3.61
CA GLU A 135 -8.13 27.39 -4.61
C GLU A 135 -6.81 27.82 -3.94
N LYS A 136 -5.76 27.02 -4.21
CA LYS A 136 -4.31 27.23 -4.04
C LYS A 136 -3.69 26.03 -3.32
N ASP A 137 -3.41 24.97 -4.09
CA ASP A 137 -2.18 24.19 -3.88
C ASP A 137 -1.98 23.26 -5.08
N ILE A 138 -1.27 23.80 -6.08
CA ILE A 138 -0.62 23.01 -7.11
C ILE A 138 0.74 22.63 -6.52
N HIS A 139 0.78 21.65 -5.62
CA HIS A 139 2.02 20.96 -5.25
C HIS A 139 1.76 19.48 -4.95
N THR A 140 1.92 18.70 -6.02
CA THR A 140 2.62 17.40 -6.05
C THR A 140 3.38 17.08 -4.75
N TYR A 141 3.08 15.91 -4.17
CA TYR A 141 3.77 15.19 -3.09
C TYR A 141 3.18 15.23 -1.66
N THR A 142 2.27 16.13 -1.30
CA THR A 142 1.76 16.21 0.08
C THR A 142 0.35 15.62 0.27
N SER A 143 0.23 14.29 0.18
CA SER A 143 -0.92 13.57 0.79
C SER A 143 -0.56 12.16 1.27
N LEU A 144 0.73 11.86 1.48
CA LEU A 144 1.20 10.58 2.04
C LEU A 144 1.84 10.70 3.43
N LEU A 145 2.19 11.93 3.87
CA LEU A 145 2.87 12.16 5.15
C LEU A 145 2.03 12.87 6.22
N GLU A 146 0.90 13.48 5.87
CA GLU A 146 0.14 14.31 6.82
C GLU A 146 -1.15 13.68 7.39
N SER A 147 -1.39 12.40 7.14
CA SER A 147 -2.37 11.64 7.94
C SER A 147 -1.67 10.80 9.01
N GLN A 148 -0.84 11.45 9.84
CA GLN A 148 -0.80 11.05 11.24
C GLN A 148 -2.21 11.31 11.78
N HIS A 149 -2.88 10.24 12.23
CA HIS A 149 -4.29 10.20 12.61
C HIS A 149 -5.30 10.06 11.46
N ILE A 150 -5.28 8.90 10.79
CA ILE A 150 -6.52 8.11 10.86
C ILE A 150 -6.48 7.40 12.22
N THR A 151 -6.80 8.16 13.28
CA THR A 151 -7.25 7.55 14.54
C THR A 151 -8.41 6.64 14.19
N GLU A 152 -8.51 5.50 14.88
CA GLU A 152 -9.59 4.52 14.84
C GLU A 152 -11.01 5.09 15.11
N GLY A 153 -11.22 6.41 15.03
CA GLY A 153 -12.49 7.09 15.30
C GLY A 153 -12.88 8.22 14.33
N GLY A 154 -12.12 8.51 13.26
CA GLY A 154 -12.48 9.52 12.26
C GLY A 154 -13.19 8.91 11.05
N ASN A 155 -14.52 8.93 11.02
CA ASN A 155 -15.34 8.25 10.01
C ASN A 155 -15.43 9.02 8.67
N THR A 156 -14.33 9.61 8.18
CA THR A 156 -14.31 10.24 6.84
C THR A 156 -14.44 9.13 5.79
N ARG A 157 -15.64 8.99 5.22
CA ARG A 157 -15.94 7.93 4.25
C ARG A 157 -15.32 8.28 2.90
N ALA A 158 -14.48 7.39 2.39
CA ALA A 158 -14.01 7.45 1.02
C ALA A 158 -15.20 7.30 0.06
N THR A 159 -15.34 8.25 -0.86
CA THR A 159 -16.42 8.32 -1.85
C THR A 159 -15.92 8.11 -3.27
N GLY A 160 -14.61 8.18 -3.46
CA GLY A 160 -13.99 7.85 -4.73
C GLY A 160 -12.47 7.73 -4.61
N MET A 161 -11.84 7.57 -5.77
CA MET A 161 -10.39 7.52 -5.89
C MET A 161 -9.98 8.02 -7.26
N ILE A 162 -8.81 8.63 -7.35
CA ILE A 162 -8.11 8.91 -8.60
C ILE A 162 -6.88 8.02 -8.64
N LEU A 163 -6.69 7.31 -9.74
CA LEU A 163 -5.53 6.45 -9.99
C LEU A 163 -4.88 6.92 -11.29
N GLN A 164 -3.57 7.13 -11.27
CA GLN A 164 -2.80 7.39 -12.49
C GLN A 164 -1.81 6.27 -12.71
N TYR A 165 -1.70 5.81 -13.96
CA TYR A 165 -0.76 4.77 -14.36
C TYR A 165 -0.14 5.11 -15.71
N LYS A 166 1.05 4.55 -15.96
CA LYS A 166 1.74 4.69 -17.24
C LYS A 166 1.19 3.70 -18.26
N ALA A 167 0.87 4.18 -19.47
CA ALA A 167 0.46 3.29 -20.54
C ALA A 167 1.63 2.38 -20.97
N PRO A 168 1.38 1.13 -21.39
CA PRO A 168 2.44 0.23 -21.84
C PRO A 168 3.24 0.85 -23.00
N GLY A 169 4.55 1.01 -22.82
CA GLY A 169 5.44 1.55 -23.85
C GLY A 169 5.37 3.07 -24.06
N SER A 170 4.69 3.82 -23.18
CA SER A 170 4.64 5.28 -23.19
C SER A 170 4.94 5.87 -21.81
N GLU A 171 5.47 7.10 -21.77
CA GLU A 171 5.57 7.88 -20.53
C GLU A 171 4.27 8.63 -20.18
N GLU A 172 3.28 8.57 -21.06
CA GLU A 172 1.98 9.19 -20.85
C GLU A 172 1.25 8.57 -19.65
N LEU A 173 0.77 9.45 -18.77
CA LEU A 173 -0.02 9.08 -17.60
C LEU A 173 -1.50 9.08 -17.96
N ILE A 174 -2.13 7.92 -17.83
CA ILE A 174 -3.58 7.78 -17.95
C ILE A 174 -4.19 7.92 -16.57
N GLN A 175 -5.18 8.82 -16.46
CA GLN A 175 -5.94 9.02 -15.23
C GLN A 175 -7.27 8.26 -15.26
N LEU A 176 -7.59 7.63 -14.15
CA LEU A 176 -8.87 6.98 -13.89
C LEU A 176 -9.49 7.57 -12.63
N LYS A 177 -10.74 8.00 -12.72
CA LYS A 177 -11.53 8.45 -11.57
C LYS A 177 -12.61 7.43 -11.27
N PHE A 178 -12.57 6.90 -10.05
CA PHE A 178 -13.53 5.97 -9.49
C PHE A 178 -14.48 6.76 -8.59
N THR A 179 -15.77 6.57 -8.76
CA THR A 179 -16.81 7.17 -7.91
C THR A 179 -17.70 6.05 -7.38
N ALA A 180 -17.81 5.97 -6.06
CA ALA A 180 -18.65 4.97 -5.41
C ALA A 180 -20.12 5.27 -5.69
N THR A 181 -20.90 4.20 -5.87
CA THR A 181 -22.36 4.30 -5.99
C THR A 181 -22.96 4.85 -4.69
N GLU A 182 -23.87 5.83 -4.81
CA GLU A 182 -24.57 6.43 -3.66
C GLU A 182 -25.73 5.58 -3.12
N ASP A 183 -26.08 4.49 -3.80
CA ASP A 183 -27.20 3.62 -3.43
C ASP A 183 -27.15 3.17 -1.95
N PHE A 184 -28.31 3.19 -1.28
CA PHE A 184 -28.48 2.89 0.15
C PHE A 184 -28.29 1.39 0.51
N ASN A 185 -27.48 0.66 -0.24
CA ASN A 185 -27.33 -0.79 -0.15
C ASN A 185 -25.93 -1.24 0.33
N SER A 186 -25.76 -2.54 0.57
CA SER A 186 -24.49 -3.23 0.93
C SER A 186 -23.29 -2.80 0.07
N ASN A 187 -23.53 -2.47 -1.21
CA ASN A 187 -22.53 -1.99 -2.16
C ASN A 187 -21.76 -0.74 -1.70
N LYS A 188 -22.41 0.18 -0.97
CA LYS A 188 -21.74 1.40 -0.48
C LYS A 188 -20.68 1.08 0.58
N LYS A 189 -20.94 0.08 1.45
CA LYS A 189 -19.96 -0.36 2.46
C LYS A 189 -18.80 -1.10 1.80
N LEU A 190 -19.09 -1.96 0.82
CA LEU A 190 -18.06 -2.69 0.07
C LEU A 190 -17.15 -1.73 -0.71
N SER A 191 -17.72 -0.74 -1.39
CA SER A 191 -16.97 0.26 -2.15
C SER A 191 -16.05 1.08 -1.26
N ALA A 192 -16.57 1.59 -0.13
CA ALA A 192 -15.75 2.34 0.83
C ALA A 192 -14.62 1.48 1.44
N ALA A 193 -14.90 0.23 1.79
CA ALA A 193 -13.89 -0.71 2.27
C ALA A 193 -12.83 -1.01 1.22
N TRP A 194 -13.23 -1.18 -0.05
CA TRP A 194 -12.33 -1.42 -1.17
C TRP A 194 -11.43 -0.21 -1.44
N LEU A 195 -11.97 1.01 -1.43
CA LEU A 195 -11.20 2.25 -1.56
C LEU A 195 -10.15 2.38 -0.43
N ALA A 196 -10.57 2.11 0.82
CA ALA A 196 -9.65 2.14 1.97
C ALA A 196 -8.56 1.04 1.87
N ALA A 197 -8.92 -0.14 1.39
CA ALA A 197 -7.97 -1.23 1.14
C ALA A 197 -6.96 -0.84 0.05
N MET A 198 -7.41 -0.23 -1.04
CA MET A 198 -6.55 0.18 -2.15
C MET A 198 -5.58 1.29 -1.73
N HIS A 199 -6.04 2.24 -0.91
CA HIS A 199 -5.18 3.26 -0.31
C HIS A 199 -4.06 2.65 0.53
N LYS A 200 -4.39 1.70 1.41
CA LYS A 200 -3.40 0.99 2.23
C LYS A 200 -2.43 0.20 1.37
N ALA A 201 -2.91 -0.41 0.27
CA ALA A 201 -2.08 -1.15 -0.68
C ALA A 201 -1.06 -0.23 -1.36
N ALA A 202 -1.53 0.91 -1.87
CA ALA A 202 -0.68 1.90 -2.52
C ALA A 202 0.41 2.40 -1.56
N LYS A 203 0.03 2.75 -0.32
CA LYS A 203 0.99 3.18 0.71
C LYS A 203 2.09 2.14 0.97
N LEU A 204 1.72 0.86 1.13
CA LEU A 204 2.69 -0.21 1.32
C LEU A 204 3.61 -0.41 0.09
N LEU A 205 3.11 -0.22 -1.12
CA LEU A 205 3.91 -0.31 -2.34
C LEU A 205 4.95 0.82 -2.41
N TYR A 206 4.58 2.07 -2.08
CA TYR A 206 5.53 3.19 -2.06
C TYR A 206 6.58 3.02 -0.96
N GLU A 207 6.16 2.71 0.27
CA GLU A 207 7.08 2.50 1.41
C GLU A 207 8.11 1.39 1.14
N SER A 208 7.75 0.40 0.31
CA SER A 208 8.67 -0.67 -0.08
C SER A 208 9.67 -0.30 -1.18
N ARG A 209 9.43 0.77 -1.95
CA ARG A 209 10.33 1.24 -3.02
C ARG A 209 11.42 2.17 -2.49
N ASP A 210 11.15 2.86 -1.39
CA ASP A 210 12.07 3.81 -0.74
C ASP A 210 13.04 3.15 0.27
N GLN A 211 12.97 1.82 0.44
CA GLN A 211 13.83 1.02 1.34
C GLN A 211 14.88 0.21 0.59
#